data_AF-A0A7V3XEZ4-F1
#
_entry.id   AF-A0A7V3XEZ4-F1
#
_cell.length_a   1.000
_cell.length_b   1.000
_cell.length_c   1.000
_cell.angle_alpha   90.00
_cell.angle_beta   90.00
_cell.angle_gamma   90.00
#
_symmetry.space_group_name_H-M   'P 1'
#
loop_
_entity.id
_entity.type
_entity.pdbx_description
1 polymer ?
#
loop_
_entity_poly.entity_id
_entity_poly.type
_entity_poly.pdbx_seq_one_letter_code
_entity_poly.pdbx_strand_id
1 'polypeptide(L)'
;TPTRTPTPTSTPTPTPTRTPTPTSTPTPTPTRTPTPTPAPIHTSTPTPTPTVTPGPTATPTPLPAPTPGSISITWGALGDIPVPQDYDGDNKVDIAVWRPGEGNWYLLQSTGGSAIQAWGISGDKPVPGDYDGDGKADLAVYRPPSGTWFILNSSGGLSTQKFGKPSDIPALGDYDGDGILDLAIFKPLLGAWNIKPSQGNNLIRRLWGQQGDIPVAEDYDGDGRVDMAVWRPNEGNWYLLLSKGGFQITQWGLSSDIPAPADYDGDGKADVAVWRPNEGNWYLLLSKDGFRVTRWGLPNDILVPADYDGDGKADMAVWRPSNGTWYITFNR
;
A
#
# COMPACT_ATOMS: atom_id res chain seq x y z
N THR A 1 66.17 -71.61 -6.37
CA THR A 1 66.45 -70.97 -7.67
C THR A 1 65.12 -70.67 -8.35
N PRO A 2 64.80 -69.40 -8.63
CA PRO A 2 63.47 -69.01 -9.10
C PRO A 2 63.39 -69.04 -10.62
N THR A 3 62.35 -69.68 -11.17
CA THR A 3 62.03 -69.58 -12.60
C THR A 3 60.82 -68.67 -12.76
N ARG A 4 61.04 -67.58 -13.50
CA ARG A 4 60.09 -66.51 -13.81
C ARG A 4 58.98 -67.04 -14.72
N THR A 5 57.73 -66.77 -14.37
CA THR A 5 56.59 -67.01 -15.27
C THR A 5 56.17 -65.68 -15.91
N PRO A 6 55.97 -65.65 -17.24
CA PRO A 6 55.79 -64.43 -18.01
C PRO A 6 54.40 -63.77 -17.87
N THR A 7 54.43 -62.45 -18.09
CA THR A 7 53.33 -61.49 -18.16
C THR A 7 52.25 -61.89 -19.19
N PRO A 8 50.94 -61.77 -18.86
CA PRO A 8 49.86 -62.13 -19.77
C PRO A 8 49.64 -61.09 -20.88
N THR A 9 49.49 -61.58 -22.10
CA THR A 9 49.04 -60.84 -23.29
C THR A 9 47.56 -60.47 -23.16
N SER A 10 47.21 -59.20 -23.33
CA SER A 10 45.85 -58.69 -23.27
C SER A 10 44.98 -59.20 -24.43
N THR A 11 43.89 -59.90 -24.10
CA THR A 11 42.81 -60.27 -25.02
C THR A 11 41.88 -59.08 -25.26
N PRO A 12 41.41 -58.82 -26.50
CA PRO A 12 40.54 -57.68 -26.80
C PRO A 12 39.17 -57.81 -26.12
N THR A 13 38.71 -56.70 -25.55
CA THR A 13 37.37 -56.55 -24.95
C THR A 13 36.28 -56.66 -26.02
N PRO A 14 35.24 -57.49 -25.83
CA PRO A 14 34.13 -57.57 -26.78
C PRO A 14 33.28 -56.29 -26.74
N THR A 15 32.97 -55.76 -27.93
CA THR A 15 32.02 -54.66 -28.15
C THR A 15 30.62 -55.05 -27.64
N PRO A 16 29.93 -54.21 -26.85
CA PRO A 16 28.58 -54.53 -26.39
C PRO A 16 27.59 -54.57 -27.55
N THR A 17 26.92 -55.71 -27.71
CA THR A 17 25.81 -55.91 -28.65
C THR A 17 24.60 -55.08 -28.18
N ARG A 18 24.05 -54.24 -29.06
CA ARG A 18 22.85 -53.44 -28.78
C ARG A 18 21.66 -54.37 -28.53
N THR A 19 21.04 -54.26 -27.37
CA THR A 19 19.75 -54.89 -27.06
C THR A 19 18.67 -54.31 -27.98
N PRO A 20 17.83 -55.14 -28.63
CA PRO A 20 16.74 -54.64 -29.46
C PRO A 20 15.67 -53.93 -28.61
N THR A 21 15.27 -52.75 -29.04
CA THR A 21 14.15 -51.98 -28.46
C THR A 21 12.84 -52.78 -28.63
N PRO A 22 12.01 -52.95 -27.58
CA PRO A 22 10.72 -53.61 -27.73
C PRO A 22 9.77 -52.75 -28.58
N THR A 23 9.23 -53.33 -29.64
CA THR A 23 8.17 -52.74 -30.47
C THR A 23 6.87 -52.68 -29.67
N SER A 24 6.30 -51.48 -29.51
CA SER A 24 5.01 -51.28 -28.84
C SER A 24 3.88 -51.99 -29.61
N THR A 25 3.16 -52.88 -28.92
CA THR A 25 1.92 -53.49 -29.41
C THR A 25 0.83 -52.41 -29.53
N PRO A 26 0.10 -52.30 -30.65
CA PRO A 26 -0.97 -51.30 -30.79
C PRO A 26 -2.13 -51.62 -29.84
N THR A 27 -2.56 -50.61 -29.08
CA THR A 27 -3.75 -50.64 -28.22
C THR A 27 -5.01 -50.85 -29.06
N PRO A 28 -5.94 -51.75 -28.67
CA PRO A 28 -7.19 -51.94 -29.41
C PRO A 28 -8.07 -50.69 -29.36
N THR A 29 -8.55 -50.25 -30.51
CA THR A 29 -9.53 -49.16 -30.66
C THR A 29 -10.85 -49.55 -29.99
N PRO A 30 -11.43 -48.71 -29.11
CA PRO A 30 -12.73 -49.01 -28.50
C PRO A 30 -13.85 -48.97 -29.56
N THR A 31 -14.60 -50.07 -29.67
CA THR A 31 -15.82 -50.17 -30.47
C THR A 31 -16.89 -49.27 -29.86
N ARG A 32 -17.45 -48.34 -30.65
CA ARG A 32 -18.52 -47.43 -30.21
C ARG A 32 -19.80 -48.21 -29.90
N THR A 33 -20.29 -48.08 -28.67
CA THR A 33 -21.66 -48.47 -28.29
C THR A 33 -22.66 -47.58 -29.04
N PRO A 34 -23.76 -48.12 -29.62
CA PRO A 34 -24.76 -47.30 -30.29
C PRO A 34 -25.46 -46.36 -29.31
N THR A 35 -25.56 -45.09 -29.68
CA THR A 35 -26.28 -44.04 -28.96
C THR A 35 -27.78 -44.36 -28.95
N PRO A 36 -28.49 -44.32 -27.81
CA PRO A 36 -29.94 -44.48 -27.80
C PRO A 36 -30.63 -43.29 -28.49
N THR A 37 -31.62 -43.60 -29.32
CA THR A 37 -32.53 -42.63 -29.95
C THR A 37 -33.27 -41.82 -28.88
N PRO A 38 -33.29 -40.48 -28.94
CA PRO A 38 -34.02 -39.68 -27.96
C PRO A 38 -35.54 -39.89 -28.09
N ALA A 39 -36.21 -40.05 -26.94
CA ALA A 39 -37.66 -40.06 -26.84
C ALA A 39 -38.27 -38.68 -27.16
N PRO A 40 -39.54 -38.60 -27.59
CA PRO A 40 -40.18 -37.32 -27.89
C PRO A 40 -40.24 -36.44 -26.65
N ILE A 41 -39.71 -35.22 -26.77
CA ILE A 41 -39.81 -34.21 -25.71
C ILE A 41 -41.25 -33.70 -25.70
N HIS A 42 -41.98 -33.99 -24.62
CA HIS A 42 -43.22 -33.27 -24.31
C HIS A 42 -42.85 -31.82 -24.00
N THR A 43 -43.28 -30.89 -24.84
CA THR A 43 -43.18 -29.45 -24.61
C THR A 43 -44.08 -29.07 -23.44
N SER A 44 -43.49 -28.97 -22.25
CA SER A 44 -44.12 -28.24 -21.16
C SER A 44 -44.21 -26.77 -21.56
N THR A 45 -45.42 -26.23 -21.54
CA THR A 45 -45.67 -24.79 -21.67
C THR A 45 -44.85 -24.06 -20.60
N PRO A 46 -44.08 -23.01 -20.95
CA PRO A 46 -43.31 -22.29 -19.95
C PRO A 46 -44.26 -21.65 -18.93
N THR A 47 -44.09 -22.01 -17.66
CA THR A 47 -44.67 -21.28 -16.54
C THR A 47 -44.21 -19.82 -16.65
N PRO A 48 -45.12 -18.83 -16.59
CA PRO A 48 -44.70 -17.43 -16.64
C PRO A 48 -43.73 -17.14 -15.50
N THR A 49 -42.52 -16.69 -15.85
CA THR A 49 -41.57 -16.14 -14.90
C THR A 49 -42.27 -15.02 -14.12
N PRO A 50 -42.28 -15.03 -12.77
CA PRO A 50 -42.83 -13.91 -12.02
C PRO A 50 -42.07 -12.65 -12.43
N THR A 51 -42.80 -11.68 -12.97
CA THR A 51 -42.26 -10.34 -13.21
C THR A 51 -41.78 -9.80 -11.88
N VAL A 52 -40.47 -9.67 -11.70
CA VAL A 52 -39.89 -8.95 -10.58
C VAL A 52 -40.43 -7.54 -10.69
N THR A 53 -41.37 -7.19 -9.81
CA THR A 53 -41.75 -5.80 -9.62
C THR A 53 -40.47 -5.10 -9.16
N PRO A 54 -39.98 -4.06 -9.86
CA PRO A 54 -38.85 -3.30 -9.34
C PRO A 54 -39.22 -2.85 -7.93
N GLY A 55 -38.49 -3.35 -6.93
CA GLY A 55 -38.58 -2.84 -5.57
C GLY A 55 -38.36 -1.33 -5.61
N PRO A 56 -38.94 -0.57 -4.67
CA PRO A 56 -38.78 0.88 -4.67
C PRO A 56 -37.30 1.21 -4.81
N THR A 57 -36.96 1.96 -5.86
CA THR A 57 -35.62 2.53 -6.01
C THR A 57 -35.30 3.22 -4.71
N ALA A 58 -34.25 2.76 -4.02
CA ALA A 58 -33.79 3.41 -2.80
C ALA A 58 -33.61 4.89 -3.16
N THR A 59 -34.45 5.74 -2.56
CA THR A 59 -34.24 7.18 -2.62
C THR A 59 -32.85 7.39 -2.03
N PRO A 60 -31.92 8.11 -2.69
CA PRO A 60 -30.63 8.39 -2.09
C PRO A 60 -30.90 8.99 -0.72
N THR A 61 -30.50 8.28 0.33
CA THR A 61 -30.57 8.80 1.68
C THR A 61 -29.80 10.12 1.64
N PRO A 62 -30.41 11.26 2.03
CA PRO A 62 -29.70 12.52 2.05
C PRO A 62 -28.42 12.35 2.85
N LEU A 63 -27.35 13.00 2.37
CA LEU A 63 -26.06 13.09 3.04
C LEU A 63 -26.31 13.26 4.55
N PRO A 64 -25.78 12.38 5.43
CA PRO A 64 -25.87 12.64 6.86
C PRO A 64 -25.33 14.06 7.10
N ALA A 65 -26.09 14.86 7.84
CA ALA A 65 -25.68 16.20 8.23
C ALA A 65 -24.25 16.13 8.81
N PRO A 66 -23.40 17.16 8.62
CA PRO A 66 -22.07 17.18 9.21
C PRO A 66 -22.22 16.91 10.72
N THR A 67 -21.54 15.86 11.17
CA THR A 67 -21.42 15.56 12.59
C THR A 67 -20.84 16.80 13.28
N PRO A 68 -21.34 17.22 14.45
CA PRO A 68 -20.69 18.26 15.23
C PRO A 68 -19.20 17.92 15.40
N GLY A 69 -18.30 18.81 14.97
CA GLY A 69 -16.86 18.55 14.97
C GLY A 69 -16.24 18.25 13.60
N SER A 70 -16.91 18.57 12.49
CA SER A 70 -16.29 18.49 11.15
C SER A 70 -16.10 19.87 10.51
N ILE A 71 -15.03 20.01 9.72
CA ILE A 71 -14.72 21.20 8.91
C ILE A 71 -14.57 20.83 7.44
N SER A 72 -14.77 21.81 6.56
CA SER A 72 -14.47 21.68 5.14
C SER A 72 -13.72 22.90 4.63
N ILE A 73 -12.62 22.66 3.92
CA ILE A 73 -11.73 23.71 3.41
C ILE A 73 -11.49 23.47 1.93
N THR A 74 -11.86 24.43 1.07
CA THR A 74 -11.54 24.36 -0.36
C THR A 74 -10.10 24.82 -0.56
N TRP A 75 -9.20 23.86 -0.77
CA TRP A 75 -7.78 24.08 -1.01
C TRP A 75 -7.23 23.04 -1.99
N GLY A 76 -6.86 23.52 -3.17
CA GLY A 76 -6.38 22.71 -4.29
C GLY A 76 -7.33 22.74 -5.50
N ALA A 77 -6.89 22.05 -6.55
CA ALA A 77 -7.57 21.98 -7.83
C ALA A 77 -7.60 20.53 -8.36
N LEU A 78 -8.40 20.30 -9.40
CA LEU A 78 -8.47 19.00 -10.07
C LEU A 78 -7.08 18.57 -10.58
N GLY A 79 -6.64 17.39 -10.16
CA GLY A 79 -5.34 16.83 -10.54
C GLY A 79 -4.20 17.15 -9.58
N ASP A 80 -4.44 17.96 -8.55
CA ASP A 80 -3.50 18.11 -7.44
C ASP A 80 -3.45 16.81 -6.59
N ILE A 81 -2.33 16.61 -5.89
CA ILE A 81 -2.09 15.46 -4.99
C ILE A 81 -2.07 16.01 -3.55
N PRO A 82 -2.90 15.53 -2.62
CA PRO A 82 -2.82 15.96 -1.23
C PRO A 82 -1.55 15.43 -0.57
N VAL A 83 -0.89 16.30 0.19
CA VAL A 83 0.42 16.06 0.81
C VAL A 83 0.45 16.65 2.24
N PRO A 84 -0.51 16.29 3.11
CA PRO A 84 -0.61 16.89 4.43
C PRO A 84 0.58 16.47 5.31
N GLN A 85 1.20 17.43 5.99
CA GLN A 85 2.31 17.29 6.94
C GLN A 85 2.43 18.56 7.78
N ASP A 86 3.19 18.52 8.88
CA ASP A 86 3.49 19.73 9.68
C ASP A 86 4.61 20.55 9.02
N TYR A 87 4.27 21.57 8.22
CA TYR A 87 5.25 22.39 7.50
C TYR A 87 5.70 23.63 8.28
N ASP A 88 4.97 24.05 9.32
CA ASP A 88 5.32 25.22 10.14
C ASP A 88 5.95 24.88 11.51
N GLY A 89 5.89 23.61 11.92
CA GLY A 89 6.51 23.04 13.11
C GLY A 89 5.69 23.25 14.37
N ASP A 90 4.37 23.36 14.25
CA ASP A 90 3.47 23.58 15.39
C ASP A 90 2.87 22.30 15.99
N ASN A 91 3.28 21.13 15.47
CA ASN A 91 2.76 19.79 15.77
C ASN A 91 1.31 19.57 15.32
N LYS A 92 0.83 20.34 14.36
CA LYS A 92 -0.42 20.06 13.65
C LYS A 92 -0.11 19.75 12.21
N VAL A 93 -0.89 18.85 11.65
CA VAL A 93 -0.79 18.55 10.24
C VAL A 93 -1.42 19.68 9.44
N ASP A 94 -0.66 20.26 8.53
CA ASP A 94 -1.13 21.31 7.64
C ASP A 94 -1.85 20.74 6.43
N ILE A 95 -2.75 21.56 5.87
CA ILE A 95 -3.38 21.26 4.58
C ILE A 95 -2.43 21.66 3.46
N ALA A 96 -2.07 20.71 2.60
CA ALA A 96 -1.19 21.00 1.48
C ALA A 96 -1.52 20.14 0.25
N VAL A 97 -1.31 20.72 -0.93
CA VAL A 97 -1.40 20.00 -2.20
C VAL A 97 -0.17 20.23 -3.07
N TRP A 98 0.26 19.21 -3.80
CA TRP A 98 1.27 19.30 -4.85
C TRP A 98 0.62 19.22 -6.22
N ARG A 99 0.91 20.19 -7.09
CA ARG A 99 0.39 20.28 -8.45
C ARG A 99 1.38 19.69 -9.46
N PRO A 100 1.10 18.52 -10.06
CA PRO A 100 2.08 17.83 -10.91
C PRO A 100 2.50 18.59 -12.16
N GLY A 101 1.59 19.36 -12.77
CA GLY A 101 1.86 20.03 -14.05
C GLY A 101 3.05 21.01 -14.00
N GLU A 102 3.21 21.70 -12.87
CA GLU A 102 4.23 22.73 -12.66
C GLU A 102 5.24 22.38 -11.55
N GLY A 103 4.98 21.32 -10.77
CA GLY A 103 5.75 21.00 -9.57
C GLY A 103 5.54 22.02 -8.44
N ASN A 104 4.36 22.61 -8.33
CA ASN A 104 4.08 23.65 -7.35
C ASN A 104 3.43 23.05 -6.08
N TRP A 105 3.98 23.38 -4.92
CA TRP A 105 3.40 23.10 -3.60
C TRP A 105 2.54 24.27 -3.17
N TYR A 106 1.32 23.99 -2.71
CA TYR A 106 0.38 24.97 -2.16
C TYR A 106 0.07 24.58 -0.73
N LEU A 107 0.59 25.36 0.21
CA LEU A 107 0.51 25.09 1.64
C LEU A 107 -0.53 26.02 2.27
N LEU A 108 -1.34 25.48 3.17
CA LEU A 108 -2.19 26.19 4.10
C LEU A 108 -1.81 25.73 5.51
N GLN A 109 -0.85 26.45 6.07
CA GLN A 109 -0.26 26.18 7.37
C GLN A 109 -1.22 26.58 8.49
N SER A 110 -1.26 25.76 9.53
CA SER A 110 -2.12 25.87 10.70
C SER A 110 -1.95 27.22 11.41
N THR A 111 -0.71 27.74 11.48
CA THR A 111 -0.37 29.03 12.09
C THR A 111 0.36 29.99 11.15
N GLY A 112 1.07 29.47 10.15
CA GLY A 112 1.86 30.25 9.18
C GLY A 112 1.06 30.92 8.05
N GLY A 113 -0.22 30.57 7.86
CA GLY A 113 -1.03 31.06 6.75
C GLY A 113 -0.74 30.30 5.44
N SER A 114 -0.93 30.93 4.27
CA SER A 114 -0.75 30.25 2.99
C SER A 114 0.58 30.54 2.31
N ALA A 115 1.20 29.52 1.73
CA ALA A 115 2.43 29.65 0.94
C ALA A 115 2.34 28.89 -0.39
N ILE A 116 3.12 29.32 -1.39
CA ILE A 116 3.29 28.61 -2.66
C ILE A 116 4.80 28.48 -2.90
N GLN A 117 5.26 27.26 -3.15
CA GLN A 117 6.66 26.97 -3.42
C GLN A 117 6.80 26.12 -4.68
N ALA A 118 7.52 26.63 -5.67
CA ALA A 118 7.86 25.86 -6.87
C ALA A 118 8.98 24.89 -6.53
N TRP A 119 8.68 23.59 -6.51
CA TRP A 119 9.64 22.54 -6.20
C TRP A 119 9.26 21.16 -6.77
N GLY A 120 10.15 20.62 -7.62
CA GLY A 120 9.94 19.39 -8.37
C GLY A 120 9.56 19.65 -9.83
N ILE A 121 9.25 18.57 -10.56
CA ILE A 121 8.81 18.64 -11.96
C ILE A 121 7.68 17.63 -12.23
N SER A 122 7.02 17.79 -13.38
CA SER A 122 6.02 16.81 -13.85
C SER A 122 6.59 15.39 -13.91
N GLY A 123 5.85 14.45 -13.31
CA GLY A 123 6.22 13.03 -13.21
C GLY A 123 6.95 12.65 -11.93
N ASP A 124 7.34 13.62 -11.11
CA ASP A 124 7.79 13.37 -9.75
C ASP A 124 6.61 12.91 -8.85
N LYS A 125 6.93 12.20 -7.75
CA LYS A 125 6.00 11.83 -6.69
C LYS A 125 6.34 12.64 -5.44
N PRO A 126 5.40 13.40 -4.85
CA PRO A 126 5.67 14.13 -3.61
C PRO A 126 5.84 13.16 -2.44
N VAL A 127 6.81 13.46 -1.57
CA VAL A 127 7.22 12.64 -0.42
C VAL A 127 7.65 13.53 0.74
N PRO A 128 6.79 14.45 1.22
CA PRO A 128 7.18 15.39 2.28
C PRO A 128 7.49 14.68 3.61
N GLY A 129 8.32 15.30 4.43
CA GLY A 129 8.67 14.81 5.78
C GLY A 129 9.95 15.49 6.27
N ASP A 130 10.26 15.36 7.55
CA ASP A 130 11.44 15.99 8.17
C ASP A 130 12.71 15.18 7.88
N TYR A 131 13.47 15.53 6.84
CA TYR A 131 14.71 14.82 6.47
C TYR A 131 15.97 15.46 7.06
N ASP A 132 15.85 16.58 7.77
CA ASP A 132 16.99 17.29 8.34
C ASP A 132 16.94 17.48 9.86
N GLY A 133 15.86 17.00 10.48
CA GLY A 133 15.67 16.90 11.93
C GLY A 133 15.33 18.23 12.58
N ASP A 134 14.77 19.19 11.85
CA ASP A 134 14.41 20.50 12.39
C ASP A 134 12.98 20.57 12.97
N GLY A 135 12.24 19.47 12.90
CA GLY A 135 10.87 19.34 13.38
C GLY A 135 9.82 19.89 12.40
N LYS A 136 10.20 20.19 11.16
CA LYS A 136 9.27 20.61 10.09
C LYS A 136 9.39 19.68 8.91
N ALA A 137 8.29 19.50 8.20
CA ALA A 137 8.30 18.77 6.95
C ALA A 137 9.03 19.54 5.86
N ASP A 138 9.97 18.86 5.21
CA ASP A 138 10.64 19.32 4.01
C ASP A 138 9.78 19.12 2.77
N LEU A 139 10.03 19.93 1.75
CA LEU A 139 9.46 19.72 0.42
C LEU A 139 10.34 18.73 -0.33
N ALA A 140 9.88 17.49 -0.44
CA ALA A 140 10.65 16.44 -1.10
C ALA A 140 9.86 15.73 -2.20
N VAL A 141 10.60 15.31 -3.23
CA VAL A 141 10.06 14.57 -4.37
C VAL A 141 10.93 13.37 -4.72
N TYR A 142 10.27 12.25 -5.04
CA TYR A 142 10.89 11.08 -5.64
C TYR A 142 10.66 11.11 -7.15
N ARG A 143 11.76 11.08 -7.94
CA ARG A 143 11.74 11.03 -9.40
C ARG A 143 11.86 9.59 -9.89
N PRO A 144 10.76 8.94 -10.31
CA PRO A 144 10.78 7.52 -10.62
C PRO A 144 11.76 7.14 -11.75
N PRO A 145 11.84 7.85 -12.90
CA PRO A 145 12.74 7.46 -13.99
C PRO A 145 14.20 7.25 -13.59
N SER A 146 14.71 8.05 -12.65
CA SER A 146 16.09 7.94 -12.16
C SER A 146 16.21 7.22 -10.81
N GLY A 147 15.11 7.05 -10.08
CA GLY A 147 15.11 6.58 -8.70
C GLY A 147 15.80 7.56 -7.75
N THR A 148 15.60 8.87 -7.96
CA THR A 148 16.32 9.92 -7.23
C THR A 148 15.36 10.71 -6.36
N TRP A 149 15.75 10.96 -5.12
CA TRP A 149 15.09 11.84 -4.17
C TRP A 149 15.71 13.23 -4.26
N PHE A 150 14.87 14.26 -4.31
CA PHE A 150 15.27 15.67 -4.24
C PHE A 150 14.51 16.30 -3.08
N ILE A 151 15.24 16.84 -2.11
CA ILE A 151 14.70 17.34 -0.85
C ILE A 151 15.15 18.79 -0.71
N LEU A 152 14.18 19.69 -0.58
CA LEU A 152 14.40 21.09 -0.22
C LEU A 152 14.09 21.22 1.27
N ASN A 153 15.17 21.36 2.03
CA ASN A 153 15.13 21.42 3.48
C ASN A 153 14.39 22.68 3.96
N SER A 154 13.55 22.54 4.98
CA SER A 154 12.86 23.60 5.72
C SER A 154 13.84 24.59 6.34
N SER A 155 14.96 24.10 6.88
CA SER A 155 16.07 24.89 7.42
C SER A 155 16.94 25.57 6.34
N GLY A 156 16.71 25.20 5.07
CA GLY A 156 17.39 25.69 3.88
C GLY A 156 18.49 24.74 3.40
N GLY A 157 18.57 24.59 2.07
CA GLY A 157 19.55 23.70 1.43
C GLY A 157 18.87 22.67 0.53
N LEU A 158 19.69 21.95 -0.24
CA LEU A 158 19.23 20.92 -1.16
C LEU A 158 19.97 19.61 -0.90
N SER A 159 19.22 18.55 -0.61
CA SER A 159 19.72 17.19 -0.59
C SER A 159 19.25 16.42 -1.82
N THR A 160 20.16 15.67 -2.44
CA THR A 160 19.85 14.82 -3.60
C THR A 160 20.46 13.46 -3.41
N GLN A 161 19.63 12.42 -3.44
CA GLN A 161 20.05 11.05 -3.15
C GLN A 161 19.48 10.08 -4.18
N LYS A 162 20.35 9.30 -4.82
CA LYS A 162 19.89 8.22 -5.70
C LYS A 162 19.60 6.97 -4.85
N PHE A 163 18.31 6.66 -4.70
CA PHE A 163 17.86 5.54 -3.89
C PHE A 163 16.53 4.97 -4.39
N GLY A 164 16.60 3.83 -5.10
CA GLY A 164 15.45 3.16 -5.70
C GLY A 164 15.54 3.06 -7.23
N LYS A 165 14.43 2.71 -7.88
CA LYS A 165 14.27 2.60 -9.35
C LYS A 165 12.81 2.87 -9.75
N PRO A 166 12.47 3.03 -11.04
CA PRO A 166 11.15 3.50 -11.47
C PRO A 166 9.91 2.78 -10.93
N SER A 167 10.02 1.47 -10.65
CA SER A 167 8.90 0.67 -10.13
C SER A 167 8.82 0.59 -8.61
N ASP A 168 9.76 1.19 -7.89
CA ASP A 168 9.74 1.19 -6.44
C ASP A 168 8.75 2.27 -5.93
N ILE A 169 8.19 2.03 -4.75
CA ILE A 169 7.22 2.88 -4.07
C ILE A 169 7.92 3.52 -2.87
N PRO A 170 8.02 4.85 -2.76
CA PRO A 170 8.44 5.51 -1.53
C PRO A 170 7.60 5.06 -0.33
N ALA A 171 8.24 4.75 0.79
CA ALA A 171 7.56 4.37 2.02
C ALA A 171 8.13 5.21 3.16
N LEU A 172 7.51 6.36 3.42
CA LEU A 172 8.03 7.35 4.37
C LEU A 172 8.02 6.81 5.80
N GLY A 173 8.94 7.28 6.63
CA GLY A 173 9.02 6.91 8.03
C GLY A 173 10.43 7.06 8.60
N ASP A 174 10.50 7.19 9.92
CA ASP A 174 11.72 7.01 10.71
C ASP A 174 11.76 5.55 11.19
N TYR A 175 12.57 4.71 10.55
CA TYR A 175 12.63 3.28 10.86
C TYR A 175 13.71 2.94 11.90
N ASP A 176 14.61 3.87 12.20
CA ASP A 176 15.69 3.66 13.17
C ASP A 176 15.49 4.41 14.50
N GLY A 177 14.45 5.23 14.59
CA GLY A 177 13.92 5.88 15.79
C GLY A 177 14.76 7.08 16.24
N ASP A 178 15.44 7.75 15.31
CA ASP A 178 16.30 8.89 15.60
C ASP A 178 15.60 10.26 15.50
N GLY A 179 14.33 10.27 15.10
CA GLY A 179 13.48 11.44 14.92
C GLY A 179 13.65 12.12 13.56
N ILE A 180 14.43 11.55 12.64
CA ILE A 180 14.66 12.08 11.29
C ILE A 180 14.16 11.07 10.26
N LEU A 181 13.44 11.53 9.25
CA LEU A 181 12.86 10.66 8.24
C LEU A 181 13.94 9.94 7.43
N ASP A 182 13.74 8.63 7.22
CA ASP A 182 14.62 7.80 6.42
C ASP A 182 14.25 7.83 4.94
N LEU A 183 15.22 7.51 4.09
CA LEU A 183 14.93 7.18 2.69
C LEU A 183 14.57 5.70 2.60
N ALA A 184 13.29 5.42 2.34
CA ALA A 184 12.79 4.06 2.27
C ALA A 184 11.95 3.81 1.01
N ILE A 185 12.13 2.62 0.44
CA ILE A 185 11.39 2.15 -0.73
C ILE A 185 10.87 0.72 -0.54
N PHE A 186 9.64 0.49 -0.99
CA PHE A 186 9.05 -0.82 -1.17
C PHE A 186 9.15 -1.24 -2.64
N LYS A 187 9.50 -2.50 -2.87
CA LYS A 187 9.71 -3.11 -4.19
C LYS A 187 8.51 -4.01 -4.49
N PRO A 188 7.45 -3.51 -5.15
CA PRO A 188 6.16 -4.21 -5.23
C PRO A 188 6.22 -5.52 -6.03
N LEU A 189 7.23 -5.73 -6.88
CA LEU A 189 7.40 -7.00 -7.59
C LEU A 189 8.06 -8.10 -6.74
N LEU A 190 8.76 -7.71 -5.68
CA LEU A 190 9.50 -8.64 -4.82
C LEU A 190 8.89 -8.78 -3.44
N GLY A 191 8.08 -7.82 -2.99
CA GLY A 191 7.69 -7.73 -1.58
C GLY A 191 8.89 -7.45 -0.68
N ALA A 192 9.75 -6.49 -1.09
CA ALA A 192 11.00 -6.20 -0.39
C ALA A 192 11.09 -4.73 -0.01
N TRP A 193 11.67 -4.47 1.15
CA TRP A 193 11.96 -3.15 1.69
C TRP A 193 13.45 -2.88 1.61
N ASN A 194 13.80 -1.68 1.14
CA ASN A 194 15.13 -1.12 1.32
C ASN A 194 14.99 0.21 2.04
N ILE A 195 15.64 0.33 3.20
CA ILE A 195 15.63 1.55 4.01
C ILE A 195 17.07 1.98 4.19
N LYS A 196 17.35 3.25 3.88
CA LYS A 196 18.60 3.93 4.16
C LYS A 196 18.34 4.90 5.31
N PRO A 197 18.79 4.55 6.52
CA PRO A 197 18.63 5.41 7.66
C PRO A 197 19.23 6.81 7.44
N SER A 198 18.62 7.82 8.05
CA SER A 198 19.04 9.22 8.05
C SER A 198 20.47 9.34 8.61
N GLN A 199 20.77 8.57 9.66
CA GLN A 199 22.06 8.47 10.30
C GLN A 199 22.79 7.14 10.03
N GLY A 200 24.11 7.24 9.86
CA GLY A 200 24.94 6.08 9.59
C GLY A 200 24.86 5.60 8.12
N ASN A 201 25.47 4.44 7.87
CA ASN A 201 25.62 3.89 6.51
C ASN A 201 25.03 2.49 6.35
N ASN A 202 24.32 1.99 7.36
CA ASN A 202 23.81 0.63 7.40
C ASN A 202 22.46 0.56 6.68
N LEU A 203 22.52 0.20 5.39
CA LEU A 203 21.31 -0.05 4.62
C LEU A 203 20.57 -1.28 5.16
N ILE A 204 19.30 -1.10 5.53
CA ILE A 204 18.40 -2.18 5.92
C ILE A 204 17.75 -2.73 4.66
N ARG A 205 17.82 -4.05 4.48
CA ARG A 205 17.14 -4.77 3.39
C ARG A 205 16.36 -5.93 3.97
N ARG A 206 15.05 -5.96 3.69
CA ARG A 206 14.17 -7.01 4.21
C ARG A 206 13.25 -7.53 3.12
N LEU A 207 13.16 -8.84 2.98
CA LEU A 207 12.11 -9.46 2.20
C LEU A 207 10.89 -9.60 3.12
N TRP A 208 9.93 -8.71 2.98
CA TRP A 208 8.73 -8.65 3.80
C TRP A 208 7.53 -8.18 2.98
N GLY A 209 6.62 -9.10 2.70
CA GLY A 209 5.52 -8.95 1.76
C GLY A 209 5.72 -9.79 0.50
N GLN A 210 4.86 -9.57 -0.49
CA GLN A 210 4.91 -10.22 -1.80
C GLN A 210 4.34 -9.34 -2.91
N GLN A 211 4.30 -9.87 -4.14
CA GLN A 211 3.70 -9.15 -5.26
C GLN A 211 2.20 -8.91 -5.03
N GLY A 212 1.77 -7.66 -5.18
CA GLY A 212 0.37 -7.24 -5.01
C GLY A 212 0.04 -6.71 -3.61
N ASP A 213 0.96 -6.83 -2.66
CA ASP A 213 0.83 -6.20 -1.35
C ASP A 213 0.98 -4.67 -1.45
N ILE A 214 0.23 -3.95 -0.61
CA ILE A 214 0.26 -2.48 -0.47
C ILE A 214 1.08 -2.12 0.77
N PRO A 215 2.15 -1.31 0.68
CA PRO A 215 2.89 -0.87 1.86
C PRO A 215 2.03 0.07 2.71
N VAL A 216 2.03 -0.14 4.03
CA VAL A 216 1.23 0.59 5.04
C VAL A 216 2.08 0.82 6.28
N ALA A 217 3.31 1.29 6.08
CA ALA A 217 4.30 1.46 7.14
C ALA A 217 3.85 2.57 8.11
N GLU A 218 3.80 2.24 9.40
CA GLU A 218 3.51 3.14 10.53
C GLU A 218 4.10 2.50 11.81
N ASP A 219 4.13 3.22 12.94
CA ASP A 219 4.52 2.66 14.24
C ASP A 219 3.34 1.92 14.89
N TYR A 220 3.25 0.59 14.74
CA TYR A 220 2.13 -0.21 15.28
C TYR A 220 2.42 -0.75 16.68
N ASP A 221 3.66 -0.68 17.18
CA ASP A 221 4.01 -1.17 18.52
C ASP A 221 4.34 -0.06 19.54
N GLY A 222 4.38 1.19 19.09
CA GLY A 222 4.48 2.42 19.89
C GLY A 222 5.88 2.64 20.43
N ASP A 223 6.90 2.17 19.72
CA ASP A 223 8.30 2.30 20.13
C ASP A 223 9.03 3.50 19.51
N GLY A 224 8.31 4.32 18.74
CA GLY A 224 8.82 5.50 18.05
C GLY A 224 9.54 5.16 16.74
N ARG A 225 9.46 3.92 16.26
CA ARG A 225 9.99 3.51 14.96
C ARG A 225 8.85 3.09 14.07
N VAL A 226 8.92 3.48 12.80
CA VAL A 226 8.02 2.99 11.77
C VAL A 226 8.29 1.51 11.50
N ASP A 227 7.22 0.72 11.52
CA ASP A 227 7.27 -0.71 11.25
C ASP A 227 7.11 -1.03 9.76
N MET A 228 7.77 -2.10 9.32
CA MET A 228 7.54 -2.63 7.98
C MET A 228 6.21 -3.39 7.95
N ALA A 229 5.18 -2.77 7.37
CA ALA A 229 3.86 -3.35 7.29
C ALA A 229 3.32 -3.38 5.85
N VAL A 230 2.60 -4.45 5.52
CA VAL A 230 1.89 -4.56 4.23
C VAL A 230 0.44 -5.01 4.42
N TRP A 231 -0.47 -4.45 3.62
CA TRP A 231 -1.84 -4.91 3.48
C TRP A 231 -1.99 -5.72 2.20
N ARG A 232 -2.66 -6.87 2.30
CA ARG A 232 -2.83 -7.82 1.21
C ARG A 232 -4.29 -7.83 0.73
N PRO A 233 -4.60 -7.21 -0.42
CA PRO A 233 -6.00 -7.01 -0.83
C PRO A 233 -6.79 -8.30 -1.05
N ASN A 234 -6.20 -9.32 -1.68
CA ASN A 234 -6.94 -10.55 -2.01
C ASN A 234 -7.42 -11.34 -0.78
N GLU A 235 -6.88 -11.06 0.40
CA GLU A 235 -7.22 -11.74 1.65
C GLU A 235 -7.81 -10.78 2.68
N GLY A 236 -7.48 -9.48 2.64
CA GLY A 236 -7.80 -8.52 3.71
C GLY A 236 -6.81 -8.56 4.87
N ASN A 237 -5.68 -9.27 4.74
CA ASN A 237 -4.71 -9.47 5.82
C ASN A 237 -3.71 -8.32 5.89
N TRP A 238 -3.40 -7.87 7.10
CA TRP A 238 -2.28 -7.01 7.44
C TRP A 238 -1.13 -7.88 7.94
N TYR A 239 0.06 -7.71 7.37
CA TYR A 239 1.29 -8.40 7.79
C TYR A 239 2.27 -7.37 8.34
N LEU A 240 2.43 -7.37 9.66
CA LEU A 240 3.26 -6.40 10.38
C LEU A 240 4.57 -7.07 10.78
N LEU A 241 5.69 -6.41 10.49
CA LEU A 241 6.99 -6.73 11.06
C LEU A 241 7.38 -5.58 11.97
N LEU A 242 7.01 -5.75 13.23
CA LEU A 242 7.22 -4.80 14.30
C LEU A 242 8.71 -4.70 14.65
N SER A 243 9.17 -3.48 14.88
CA SER A 243 10.52 -3.09 15.25
C SER A 243 10.98 -3.78 16.55
N LYS A 244 10.07 -3.93 17.53
CA LYS A 244 10.32 -4.56 18.83
C LYS A 244 9.44 -5.78 19.10
N GLY A 245 8.24 -5.83 18.50
CA GLY A 245 7.23 -6.87 18.75
C GLY A 245 7.33 -8.17 17.91
N GLY A 246 8.26 -8.27 16.96
CA GLY A 246 8.33 -9.43 16.04
C GLY A 246 7.31 -9.32 14.91
N PHE A 247 6.78 -10.44 14.40
CA PHE A 247 5.79 -10.39 13.31
C PHE A 247 4.36 -10.67 13.81
N GLN A 248 3.39 -9.98 13.20
CA GLN A 248 1.97 -10.16 13.47
C GLN A 248 1.17 -10.25 12.16
N ILE A 249 0.03 -10.95 12.22
CA ILE A 249 -0.95 -10.98 11.13
C ILE A 249 -2.31 -10.61 11.72
N THR A 250 -2.93 -9.59 11.13
CA THR A 250 -4.25 -9.11 11.53
C THR A 250 -5.19 -9.18 10.33
N GLN A 251 -6.22 -10.02 10.41
CA GLN A 251 -7.20 -10.12 9.33
C GLN A 251 -8.23 -9.00 9.48
N TRP A 252 -8.15 -7.99 8.61
CA TRP A 252 -8.97 -6.79 8.72
C TRP A 252 -9.22 -6.09 7.38
N GLY A 253 -10.45 -6.19 6.91
CA GLY A 253 -10.93 -5.60 5.66
C GLY A 253 -11.32 -6.62 4.60
N LEU A 254 -11.79 -6.11 3.48
CA LEU A 254 -12.16 -6.86 2.27
C LEU A 254 -11.30 -6.40 1.09
N SER A 255 -11.31 -7.17 0.00
CA SER A 255 -10.46 -6.88 -1.17
C SER A 255 -10.73 -5.57 -1.91
N SER A 256 -11.89 -4.96 -1.67
CA SER A 256 -12.26 -3.64 -2.21
C SER A 256 -11.95 -2.49 -1.27
N ASP A 257 -11.54 -2.78 -0.04
CA ASP A 257 -11.29 -1.75 0.95
C ASP A 257 -9.94 -1.07 0.66
N ILE A 258 -9.77 0.14 1.17
CA ILE A 258 -8.54 0.94 1.03
C ILE A 258 -7.93 1.06 2.43
N PRO A 259 -6.66 0.64 2.65
CA PRO A 259 -6.02 0.78 3.96
C PRO A 259 -5.78 2.26 4.28
N ALA A 260 -5.99 2.62 5.54
CA ALA A 260 -5.80 3.97 6.06
C ALA A 260 -5.36 3.93 7.53
N PRO A 261 -4.20 3.31 7.84
CA PRO A 261 -3.71 3.25 9.21
C PRO A 261 -3.36 4.66 9.72
N ALA A 262 -3.60 4.89 11.01
CA ALA A 262 -3.18 6.07 11.77
C ALA A 262 -3.51 5.84 13.25
N ASP A 263 -2.95 6.61 14.17
CA ASP A 263 -3.31 6.55 15.61
C ASP A 263 -4.62 7.30 15.89
N TYR A 264 -5.77 6.66 15.71
CA TYR A 264 -7.08 7.32 15.87
C TYR A 264 -7.57 7.36 17.34
N ASP A 265 -6.94 6.62 18.25
CA ASP A 265 -7.30 6.57 19.67
C ASP A 265 -6.29 7.26 20.62
N GLY A 266 -5.15 7.70 20.08
CA GLY A 266 -4.15 8.54 20.74
C GLY A 266 -3.31 7.78 21.75
N ASP A 267 -3.07 6.49 21.52
CA ASP A 267 -2.23 5.66 22.40
C ASP A 267 -0.74 5.61 21.99
N GLY A 268 -0.39 6.33 20.93
CA GLY A 268 0.95 6.38 20.34
C GLY A 268 1.22 5.24 19.36
N LYS A 269 0.20 4.47 18.95
CA LYS A 269 0.33 3.40 17.96
C LYS A 269 -0.62 3.63 16.81
N ALA A 270 -0.17 3.32 15.62
CA ALA A 270 -1.04 3.25 14.47
C ALA A 270 -2.07 2.12 14.63
N ASP A 271 -3.33 2.48 14.37
CA ASP A 271 -4.43 1.55 14.32
C ASP A 271 -4.55 0.90 12.95
N VAL A 272 -5.03 -0.34 12.95
CA VAL A 272 -5.36 -1.05 11.71
C VAL A 272 -6.72 -0.56 11.21
N ALA A 273 -6.74 0.11 10.07
CA ALA A 273 -7.95 0.76 9.58
C ALA A 273 -8.13 0.63 8.07
N VAL A 274 -9.39 0.47 7.63
CA VAL A 274 -9.75 0.46 6.22
C VAL A 274 -10.96 1.34 5.94
N TRP A 275 -11.02 1.93 4.75
CA TRP A 275 -12.21 2.59 4.22
C TRP A 275 -12.84 1.75 3.12
N ARG A 276 -14.16 1.57 3.17
CA ARG A 276 -14.92 0.79 2.20
C ARG A 276 -15.69 1.71 1.23
N PRO A 277 -15.27 1.81 -0.03
CA PRO A 277 -15.84 2.78 -0.97
C PRO A 277 -17.33 2.59 -1.24
N ASN A 278 -17.79 1.34 -1.34
CA ASN A 278 -19.19 1.04 -1.67
C ASN A 278 -20.18 1.38 -0.54
N GLU A 279 -19.68 1.57 0.68
CA GLU A 279 -20.50 1.91 1.83
C GLU A 279 -20.27 3.35 2.32
N GLY A 280 -19.08 3.91 2.06
CA GLY A 280 -18.63 5.17 2.65
C GLY A 280 -18.31 5.02 4.15
N ASN A 281 -17.85 3.84 4.57
CA ASN A 281 -17.59 3.50 5.97
C ASN A 281 -16.09 3.32 6.22
N TRP A 282 -15.59 3.95 7.27
CA TRP A 282 -14.32 3.65 7.92
C TRP A 282 -14.52 2.54 8.94
N TYR A 283 -13.66 1.53 8.90
CA TYR A 283 -13.62 0.38 9.80
C TYR A 283 -12.28 0.40 10.55
N LEU A 284 -12.29 0.83 11.81
CA LEU A 284 -11.08 1.07 12.61
C LEU A 284 -10.95 0.01 13.70
N LEU A 285 -9.90 -0.81 13.63
CA LEU A 285 -9.47 -1.68 14.71
C LEU A 285 -8.44 -0.92 15.55
N LEU A 286 -8.95 -0.27 16.59
CA LEU A 286 -8.23 0.58 17.51
C LEU A 286 -7.36 -0.26 18.46
N SER A 287 -6.09 0.11 18.59
CA SER A 287 -5.05 -0.58 19.35
C SER A 287 -5.41 -0.72 20.84
N LYS A 288 -6.14 0.25 21.38
CA LYS A 288 -6.55 0.33 22.79
C LYS A 288 -8.07 0.34 22.94
N ASP A 289 -8.79 1.06 22.09
CA ASP A 289 -10.23 1.31 22.26
C ASP A 289 -11.16 0.33 21.50
N GLY A 290 -10.62 -0.77 20.96
CA GLY A 290 -11.39 -1.86 20.37
C GLY A 290 -11.73 -1.64 18.90
N PHE A 291 -13.02 -1.61 18.52
CA PHE A 291 -13.43 -1.45 17.13
C PHE A 291 -14.49 -0.37 16.96
N ARG A 292 -14.34 0.46 15.93
CA ARG A 292 -15.25 1.55 15.58
C ARG A 292 -15.60 1.53 14.09
N VAL A 293 -16.87 1.78 13.77
CA VAL A 293 -17.33 2.06 12.40
C VAL A 293 -17.84 3.48 12.32
N THR A 294 -17.33 4.25 11.37
CA THR A 294 -17.79 5.62 11.12
C THR A 294 -18.13 5.79 9.65
N ARG A 295 -19.34 6.25 9.35
CA ARG A 295 -19.73 6.60 7.98
C ARG A 295 -19.24 8.01 7.66
N TRP A 296 -18.22 8.12 6.80
CA TRP A 296 -17.62 9.40 6.41
C TRP A 296 -16.91 9.30 5.05
N GLY A 297 -16.95 10.38 4.29
CA GLY A 297 -16.40 10.46 2.93
C GLY A 297 -17.34 9.92 1.83
N LEU A 298 -16.95 10.12 0.58
CA LEU A 298 -17.65 9.69 -0.63
C LEU A 298 -16.73 8.85 -1.54
N PRO A 299 -17.31 8.03 -2.46
CA PRO A 299 -16.55 7.39 -3.53
C PRO A 299 -15.64 8.38 -4.27
N ASN A 300 -14.39 7.98 -4.50
CA ASN A 300 -13.31 8.74 -5.15
C ASN A 300 -12.71 9.90 -4.34
N ASP A 301 -13.08 10.06 -3.07
CA ASP A 301 -12.28 10.88 -2.18
C ASP A 301 -10.93 10.20 -1.91
N ILE A 302 -9.88 10.99 -1.70
CA ILE A 302 -8.53 10.53 -1.30
C ILE A 302 -8.45 10.58 0.22
N LEU A 303 -8.06 9.47 0.85
CA LEU A 303 -7.92 9.38 2.31
C LEU A 303 -6.64 10.08 2.76
N VAL A 304 -6.75 10.92 3.78
CA VAL A 304 -5.65 11.73 4.32
C VAL A 304 -5.74 11.85 5.85
N PRO A 305 -5.92 10.75 6.59
CA PRO A 305 -6.03 10.81 8.05
C PRO A 305 -4.72 11.33 8.65
N ALA A 306 -4.83 12.27 9.60
CA ALA A 306 -3.72 12.90 10.29
C ALA A 306 -4.25 13.75 11.46
N ASP A 307 -3.40 14.16 12.38
CA ASP A 307 -3.76 15.04 13.51
C ASP A 307 -3.80 16.51 13.07
N TYR A 308 -4.97 17.01 12.62
CA TYR A 308 -5.09 18.37 12.11
C TYR A 308 -5.38 19.41 13.21
N ASP A 309 -5.77 19.00 14.41
CA ASP A 309 -6.04 19.91 15.54
C ASP A 309 -4.98 19.88 16.66
N GLY A 310 -4.05 18.93 16.60
CA GLY A 310 -2.88 18.81 17.47
C GLY A 310 -3.20 18.15 18.81
N ASP A 311 -4.23 17.30 18.87
CA ASP A 311 -4.66 16.65 20.12
C ASP A 311 -3.97 15.30 20.39
N GLY A 312 -3.10 14.86 19.47
CA GLY A 312 -2.38 13.60 19.51
C GLY A 312 -3.15 12.43 18.90
N LYS A 313 -4.32 12.66 18.28
CA LYS A 313 -5.09 11.65 17.55
C LYS A 313 -5.17 12.01 16.09
N ALA A 314 -5.07 11.01 15.23
CA ALA A 314 -5.40 11.18 13.83
C ALA A 314 -6.89 11.43 13.65
N ASP A 315 -7.22 12.45 12.88
CA ASP A 315 -8.58 12.74 12.43
C ASP A 315 -8.95 11.94 11.20
N MET A 316 -10.22 11.60 11.05
CA MET A 316 -10.70 11.06 9.78
C MET A 316 -10.85 12.21 8.78
N ALA A 317 -9.98 12.23 7.78
CA ALA A 317 -9.96 13.27 6.77
C ALA A 317 -9.92 12.70 5.35
N VAL A 318 -10.57 13.44 4.44
CA VAL A 318 -10.58 13.13 3.02
C VAL A 318 -10.39 14.39 2.17
N TRP A 319 -9.69 14.27 1.05
CA TRP A 319 -9.62 15.29 0.01
C TRP A 319 -10.44 14.88 -1.20
N ARG A 320 -11.33 15.75 -1.67
CA ARG A 320 -12.22 15.47 -2.80
C ARG A 320 -11.67 16.08 -4.09
N PRO A 321 -11.16 15.27 -5.05
CA PRO A 321 -10.54 15.80 -6.25
C PRO A 321 -11.50 16.57 -7.16
N SER A 322 -12.79 16.22 -7.16
CA SER A 322 -13.79 16.83 -8.04
C SER A 322 -14.08 18.30 -7.75
N ASN A 323 -13.72 18.78 -6.55
CA ASN A 323 -13.90 20.18 -6.16
C ASN A 323 -12.75 20.75 -5.32
N GLY A 324 -11.63 20.03 -5.19
CA GLY A 324 -10.46 20.48 -4.44
C GLY A 324 -10.74 20.79 -2.97
N THR A 325 -11.65 20.05 -2.33
CA THR A 325 -12.09 20.35 -0.95
C THR A 325 -11.68 19.25 0.02
N TRP A 326 -11.05 19.66 1.11
CA TRP A 326 -10.75 18.84 2.29
C TRP A 326 -11.99 18.76 3.18
N TYR A 327 -12.28 17.58 3.72
CA TYR A 327 -13.31 17.34 4.72
C TYR A 327 -12.67 16.58 5.87
N ILE A 328 -12.60 17.22 7.03
CA ILE A 328 -11.94 16.69 8.23
C ILE A 328 -13.01 16.54 9.30
N THR A 329 -13.06 15.39 9.97
CA THR A 329 -13.87 15.21 11.16
C THR A 329 -12.96 14.86 12.34
N PHE A 330 -13.00 15.71 13.36
CA PHE A 330 -12.10 15.62 14.50
C PHE A 330 -12.43 14.41 15.36
N ASN A 331 -11.42 13.61 15.69
CA ASN A 331 -11.58 12.54 16.67
C ASN A 331 -11.50 13.14 18.08
N ARG A 332 -12.51 12.88 18.93
CA ARG A 332 -12.55 13.36 20.31
C ARG A 332 -12.62 12.19 21.27
#